data_AF-A0A2W5AWH5-F1
#
_entry.id   AF-A0A2W5AWH5-F1
#
_cell.length_a   1.000
_cell.length_b   1.000
_cell.length_c   1.000
_cell.angle_alpha   90.00
_cell.angle_beta   90.00
_cell.angle_gamma   90.00
#
_symmetry.space_group_name_H-M   'P 1'
#
loop_
_entity.id
_entity.type
_entity.pdbx_description
1 polymer ?
#
loop_
_entity_poly.entity_id
_entity_poly.type
_entity_poly.pdbx_seq_one_letter_code
_entity_poly.pdbx_strand_id
1 'polypeptide(L)'
;MGVLETYFHYRNSGILRALGADAADAAELSRLHHIYFGPTRFTGKQRKARKAAVDQHHGLSILTLIESYATRVKKELDAWNLRARLAATPAHKIRDVAVKRLKELKEKREHKPGVRFTYRKQGPNSVTITDTPTVIADIRGTLESVNPTNLLDAATTILLGGNT
;
A
#
# COMPACT_ATOMS: atom_id res chain seq x y z
N MET A 1 14.23 12.07 -7.46
CA MET A 1 14.76 11.37 -6.27
C MET A 1 15.59 10.11 -6.60
N GLY A 2 15.73 9.66 -7.86
CA GLY A 2 16.33 8.34 -8.18
C GLY A 2 17.84 8.28 -8.49
N VAL A 3 18.59 9.39 -8.47
CA VAL A 3 20.00 9.37 -8.96
C VAL A 3 21.00 9.16 -7.82
N LEU A 4 20.80 9.78 -6.66
CA LEU A 4 21.71 9.67 -5.51
C LEU A 4 21.59 8.32 -4.78
N GLU A 5 20.36 7.80 -4.66
CA GLU A 5 20.08 6.52 -4.00
C GLU A 5 20.72 5.34 -4.74
N THR A 6 20.68 5.41 -6.08
CA THR A 6 21.36 4.48 -6.99
C THR A 6 22.88 4.55 -6.83
N TYR A 7 23.48 5.74 -6.72
CA TYR A 7 24.93 5.92 -6.58
C TYR A 7 25.52 5.27 -5.31
N PHE A 8 24.84 5.38 -4.16
CA PHE A 8 25.31 4.74 -2.93
C PHE A 8 25.21 3.21 -2.98
N HIS A 9 24.21 2.65 -3.67
CA HIS A 9 24.08 1.20 -3.86
C HIS A 9 25.21 0.63 -4.72
N TYR A 10 25.64 1.37 -5.75
CA TYR A 10 26.77 0.98 -6.62
C TYR A 10 28.12 1.00 -5.88
N ARG A 11 28.34 1.93 -4.95
CA ARG A 11 29.61 2.02 -4.21
C ARG A 11 29.83 0.83 -3.28
N ASN A 12 28.83 0.45 -2.50
CA ASN A 12 28.96 -0.66 -1.55
C ASN A 12 28.95 -2.03 -2.24
N SER A 13 28.13 -2.20 -3.28
CA SER A 13 28.17 -3.43 -4.09
C SER A 13 29.47 -3.58 -4.86
N GLY A 14 30.07 -2.48 -5.34
CA GLY A 14 31.38 -2.49 -6.00
C GLY A 14 32.51 -2.98 -5.09
N ILE A 15 32.50 -2.61 -3.81
CA ILE A 15 33.48 -3.09 -2.82
C ILE A 15 33.33 -4.61 -2.60
N LEU A 16 32.10 -5.10 -2.42
CA LEU A 16 31.86 -6.54 -2.22
C LEU A 16 32.29 -7.37 -3.44
N ARG A 17 32.02 -6.87 -4.65
CA ARG A 17 32.47 -7.52 -5.89
C ARG A 17 33.99 -7.53 -6.02
N ALA A 18 34.66 -6.45 -5.62
CA ALA A 18 36.12 -6.40 -5.59
C ALA A 18 36.74 -7.40 -4.59
N LEU A 19 35.98 -7.80 -3.57
CA LEU A 19 36.34 -8.84 -2.61
C LEU A 19 35.95 -10.27 -3.06
N GLY A 20 35.47 -10.42 -4.30
CA GLY A 20 35.14 -11.73 -4.90
C GLY A 20 33.70 -12.19 -4.72
N ALA A 21 32.79 -11.36 -4.21
CA ALA A 21 31.37 -11.69 -4.18
C ALA A 21 30.76 -11.66 -5.59
N ASP A 22 29.85 -12.59 -5.87
CA ASP A 22 29.05 -12.55 -7.09
C ASP A 22 28.23 -11.24 -7.16
N ALA A 23 27.92 -10.80 -8.37
CA ALA A 23 27.18 -9.56 -8.58
C ALA A 23 25.78 -9.59 -7.94
N ALA A 24 25.10 -10.73 -7.93
CA ALA A 24 23.79 -10.88 -7.33
C ALA A 24 23.87 -10.77 -5.80
N ASP A 25 24.80 -11.50 -5.17
CA ASP A 25 24.98 -11.49 -3.72
C ASP A 25 25.41 -10.11 -3.21
N ALA A 26 26.33 -9.45 -3.91
CA ALA A 26 26.77 -8.10 -3.58
C ALA A 26 25.62 -7.07 -3.66
N ALA A 27 24.74 -7.20 -4.65
CA ALA A 27 23.58 -6.33 -4.80
C ALA A 27 22.55 -6.58 -3.68
N GLU A 28 22.26 -7.84 -3.36
CA GLU A 28 21.34 -8.22 -2.30
C GLU A 28 21.80 -7.69 -0.93
N LEU A 29 23.07 -7.90 -0.60
CA LEU A 29 23.69 -7.42 0.64
C LEU A 29 23.69 -5.90 0.73
N SER A 30 24.07 -5.21 -0.34
CA SER A 30 24.05 -3.74 -0.40
C SER A 30 22.64 -3.19 -0.18
N ARG A 31 21.62 -3.82 -0.78
CA ARG A 31 20.21 -3.46 -0.61
C ARG A 31 19.73 -3.68 0.82
N LEU A 32 20.02 -4.84 1.43
CA LEU A 32 19.66 -5.12 2.82
C LEU A 32 20.35 -4.12 3.77
N HIS A 33 21.63 -3.85 3.55
CA HIS A 33 22.37 -2.87 4.32
C HIS A 33 21.70 -1.49 4.25
N HIS A 34 21.35 -1.04 3.05
CA HIS A 34 20.68 0.25 2.88
C HIS A 34 19.33 0.30 3.62
N ILE A 35 18.51 -0.75 3.55
CA ILE A 35 17.19 -0.76 4.20
C ILE A 35 17.34 -0.74 5.73
N TYR A 36 18.18 -1.60 6.29
CA TYR A 36 18.27 -1.78 7.74
C TYR A 36 19.23 -0.81 8.43
N PHE A 37 20.21 -0.26 7.73
CA PHE A 37 21.26 0.61 8.29
C PHE A 37 21.40 1.96 7.59
N GLY A 38 20.75 2.16 6.44
CA GLY A 38 20.70 3.43 5.74
C GLY A 38 19.74 4.45 6.34
N PRO A 39 19.75 5.69 5.82
CA PRO A 39 18.88 6.75 6.30
C PRO A 39 17.41 6.45 6.00
N THR A 40 16.53 6.71 6.97
CA THR A 40 15.07 6.60 6.79
C THR A 40 14.33 7.55 7.72
N ARG A 41 13.14 8.01 7.31
CA ARG A 41 12.24 8.79 8.17
C ARG A 41 11.64 7.96 9.32
N PHE A 42 11.70 6.63 9.23
CA PHE A 42 11.12 5.70 10.20
C PHE A 42 12.17 5.06 11.12
N THR A 43 13.15 5.83 11.59
CA THR A 43 14.31 5.37 12.39
C THR A 43 13.92 4.51 13.59
N GLY A 44 12.82 4.84 14.29
CA GLY A 44 12.31 4.04 15.41
C GLY A 44 11.85 2.64 15.00
N LYS A 45 11.21 2.51 13.83
CA LYS A 45 10.76 1.21 13.29
C LYS A 45 11.94 0.41 12.73
N GLN A 46 12.89 1.08 12.09
CA GLN A 46 14.15 0.47 11.64
C GLN A 46 14.91 -0.13 12.83
N ARG A 47 15.11 0.64 13.91
CA ARG A 47 15.74 0.15 15.14
C ARG A 47 15.00 -1.04 15.74
N LYS A 48 13.66 -0.98 15.81
CA LYS A 48 12.82 -2.08 16.32
C LYS A 48 12.96 -3.34 15.47
N ALA A 49 12.93 -3.21 14.15
CA ALA A 49 13.09 -4.35 13.24
C ALA A 49 14.47 -4.99 13.37
N ARG A 50 15.55 -4.18 13.46
CA ARG A 50 16.90 -4.70 13.72
C ARG A 50 16.98 -5.45 15.04
N LYS A 51 16.49 -4.85 16.14
CA LYS A 51 16.51 -5.49 17.45
C LYS A 51 15.74 -6.83 17.43
N ALA A 52 14.53 -6.83 16.87
CA ALA A 52 13.73 -8.04 16.78
C ALA A 52 14.41 -9.14 15.94
N ALA A 53 15.05 -8.77 14.82
CA ALA A 53 15.79 -9.71 13.98
C ALA A 53 16.98 -10.35 14.72
N VAL A 54 17.70 -9.57 15.54
CA VAL A 54 18.77 -10.08 16.40
C VAL A 54 18.20 -11.00 17.47
N ASP A 55 17.14 -10.57 18.16
CA ASP A 55 16.48 -11.35 19.22
C ASP A 55 15.93 -12.69 18.69
N GLN A 56 15.52 -12.76 17.42
CA GLN A 56 15.03 -13.97 16.74
C GLN A 56 16.10 -14.73 15.94
N HIS A 57 17.37 -14.34 16.04
CA HIS A 57 18.50 -14.92 15.31
C HIS A 57 18.26 -15.04 13.79
N HIS A 58 17.66 -14.03 13.19
CA HIS A 58 17.40 -14.01 11.75
C HIS A 58 18.69 -13.81 10.95
N GLY A 59 19.01 -14.79 10.10
CA GLY A 59 20.06 -14.67 9.09
C GLY A 59 19.62 -13.85 7.88
N LEU A 60 20.56 -13.61 6.96
CA LEU A 60 20.34 -12.82 5.74
C LEU A 60 19.20 -13.35 4.87
N SER A 61 19.09 -14.67 4.71
CA SER A 61 18.02 -15.31 3.93
C SER A 61 16.62 -14.96 4.45
N ILE A 62 16.46 -14.86 5.78
CA ILE A 62 15.19 -14.46 6.41
C ILE A 62 14.92 -12.97 6.20
N LEU A 63 15.93 -12.11 6.29
CA LEU A 63 15.77 -10.69 5.99
C LEU A 63 15.37 -10.47 4.53
N THR A 64 15.95 -11.21 3.59
CA THR A 64 15.55 -11.18 2.18
C THR A 64 14.12 -11.65 1.99
N LEU A 65 13.70 -12.72 2.68
CA LEU A 65 12.31 -13.17 2.66
C LEU A 65 11.36 -12.08 3.16
N ILE A 66 11.68 -11.42 4.28
CA ILE A 66 10.89 -10.30 4.82
C ILE A 66 10.77 -9.18 3.78
N GLU A 67 11.88 -8.82 3.14
CA GLU A 67 11.88 -7.76 2.12
C GLU A 67 11.09 -8.13 0.86
N SER A 68 11.07 -9.40 0.47
CA SER A 68 10.23 -9.89 -0.64
C SER A 68 8.73 -9.65 -0.41
N TYR A 69 8.30 -9.53 0.87
CA TYR A 69 6.93 -9.17 1.24
C TYR A 69 6.77 -7.66 1.45
N ALA A 70 7.74 -7.01 2.08
CA ALA A 70 7.69 -5.57 2.34
C ALA A 70 7.63 -4.73 1.06
N THR A 71 8.32 -5.16 0.01
CA THR A 71 8.30 -4.54 -1.33
C THR A 71 6.91 -4.55 -2.00
N ARG A 72 6.02 -5.45 -1.58
CA ARG A 72 4.64 -5.55 -2.12
C ARG A 72 3.70 -4.49 -1.53
N VAL A 73 4.11 -3.79 -0.47
CA VAL A 73 3.28 -2.80 0.23
C VAL A 73 3.57 -1.40 -0.32
N LYS A 74 2.56 -0.75 -0.91
CA LYS A 74 2.71 0.58 -1.53
C LYS A 74 2.96 1.71 -0.53
N LYS A 75 2.40 1.61 0.68
CA LYS A 75 2.54 2.64 1.72
C LYS A 75 3.77 2.36 2.57
N GLU A 76 4.73 3.28 2.56
CA GLU A 76 6.02 3.11 3.24
C GLU A 76 5.87 2.87 4.75
N LEU A 77 4.94 3.57 5.42
CA LEU A 77 4.64 3.35 6.84
C LEU A 77 4.14 1.92 7.10
N ASP A 78 3.27 1.40 6.25
CA ASP A 78 2.73 0.05 6.37
C ASP A 78 3.81 -1.00 6.07
N ALA A 79 4.71 -0.72 5.11
CA ALA A 79 5.87 -1.57 4.84
C ALA A 79 6.80 -1.66 6.06
N TRP A 80 7.09 -0.54 6.73
CA TRP A 80 7.88 -0.54 7.97
C TRP A 80 7.18 -1.25 9.13
N ASN A 81 5.86 -1.11 9.25
CA ASN A 81 5.07 -1.86 10.22
C ASN A 81 5.14 -3.37 9.95
N LEU A 82 5.08 -3.77 8.67
CA LEU A 82 5.22 -5.16 8.26
C LEU A 82 6.62 -5.69 8.59
N ARG A 83 7.69 -4.97 8.22
CA ARG A 83 9.09 -5.35 8.55
C ARG A 83 9.28 -5.60 10.03
N ALA A 84 8.89 -4.65 10.89
CA ALA A 84 9.07 -4.78 12.34
C ALA A 84 8.27 -5.95 12.93
N ARG A 85 7.10 -6.28 12.36
CA ARG A 85 6.29 -7.41 12.80
C ARG A 85 6.89 -8.74 12.34
N LEU A 86 7.29 -8.84 11.08
CA LEU A 86 7.91 -10.06 10.54
C LEU A 86 9.26 -10.34 11.19
N ALA A 87 10.07 -9.32 11.46
CA ALA A 87 11.34 -9.47 12.18
C ALA A 87 11.16 -9.92 13.64
N ALA A 88 9.97 -9.76 14.22
CA ALA A 88 9.64 -10.25 15.57
C ALA A 88 9.01 -11.66 15.54
N THR A 89 8.82 -12.24 14.36
CA THR A 89 8.15 -13.53 14.18
C THR A 89 9.21 -14.64 14.01
N PRO A 90 9.07 -15.80 14.67
CA PRO A 90 9.96 -16.94 14.45
C PRO A 90 10.00 -17.35 12.96
N ALA A 91 11.17 -17.74 12.46
CA ALA A 91 11.42 -17.95 11.02
C ALA A 91 10.37 -18.82 10.30
N HIS A 92 9.92 -19.91 10.94
CA HIS A 92 8.94 -20.84 10.38
C HIS A 92 7.52 -20.26 10.22
N LYS A 93 7.17 -19.19 10.96
CA LYS A 93 5.84 -18.55 10.89
C LYS A 93 5.81 -17.28 10.03
N ILE A 94 6.97 -16.81 9.55
CA ILE A 94 7.06 -15.55 8.81
C ILE A 94 6.17 -15.55 7.58
N ARG A 95 6.13 -16.66 6.83
CA ARG A 95 5.31 -16.78 5.62
C ARG A 95 3.82 -16.61 5.94
N ASP A 96 3.33 -17.31 6.94
CA ASP A 96 1.91 -17.29 7.31
C ASP A 96 1.48 -15.91 7.80
N VAL A 97 2.31 -15.31 8.68
CA VAL A 97 2.07 -13.96 9.21
C VAL A 97 2.14 -12.92 8.08
N ALA A 98 3.07 -13.06 7.14
CA ALA A 98 3.21 -12.16 6.00
C ALA A 98 2.00 -12.23 5.07
N VAL A 99 1.58 -13.43 4.67
CA VAL A 99 0.41 -13.62 3.78
C VAL A 99 -0.86 -13.09 4.43
N LYS A 100 -1.10 -13.46 5.69
CA LYS A 100 -2.24 -12.93 6.46
C LYS A 100 -2.24 -11.41 6.47
N ARG A 101 -1.08 -10.80 6.76
CA ARG A 101 -0.99 -9.35 6.87
C ARG A 101 -1.11 -8.65 5.52
N LEU A 102 -0.57 -9.21 4.46
CA LEU A 102 -0.73 -8.69 3.11
C LEU A 102 -2.20 -8.75 2.67
N LYS A 103 -2.92 -9.81 3.05
CA LYS A 103 -4.37 -9.90 2.84
C LYS A 103 -5.10 -8.77 3.58
N GLU A 104 -4.85 -8.59 4.87
CA GLU A 104 -5.45 -7.50 5.67
C GLU A 104 -5.10 -6.10 5.14
N LEU A 105 -3.89 -5.90 4.61
CA LEU A 105 -3.48 -4.63 3.99
C LEU A 105 -4.15 -4.40 2.63
N LYS A 106 -4.37 -5.47 1.86
CA LYS A 106 -5.09 -5.43 0.57
C LYS A 106 -6.59 -5.26 0.78
N GLU A 107 -7.15 -5.80 1.85
CA GLU A 107 -8.57 -5.70 2.23
C GLU A 107 -9.03 -4.27 2.57
N LYS A 108 -8.22 -3.23 2.31
CA LYS A 108 -8.53 -1.85 2.69
C LYS A 108 -9.04 -0.98 1.53
N ARG A 109 -10.36 -1.05 1.30
CA ARG A 109 -11.36 0.00 1.64
C ARG A 109 -12.71 -0.52 1.13
N GLU A 110 -13.51 -1.16 1.99
CA GLU A 110 -14.93 -1.27 1.67
C GLU A 110 -15.46 0.16 1.53
N HIS A 111 -16.06 0.46 0.37
CA HIS A 111 -16.74 1.72 0.18
C HIS A 111 -17.93 1.71 1.13
N LYS A 112 -17.85 2.53 2.18
CA LYS A 112 -18.97 2.68 3.10
C LYS A 112 -20.13 3.33 2.33
N PRO A 113 -21.37 2.86 2.53
CA PRO A 113 -22.53 3.57 2.01
C PRO A 113 -22.49 5.04 2.41
N GLY A 114 -22.86 5.91 1.47
CA GLY A 114 -22.85 7.35 1.70
C GLY A 114 -22.84 8.18 0.43
N VAL A 115 -22.96 9.49 0.65
CA VAL A 115 -23.01 10.50 -0.41
C VAL A 115 -21.78 11.38 -0.31
N ARG A 116 -21.08 11.57 -1.44
CA ARG A 116 -19.90 12.43 -1.53
C ARG A 116 -20.13 13.54 -2.55
N PHE A 117 -19.97 14.78 -2.11
CA PHE A 117 -19.91 15.95 -2.99
C PHE A 117 -18.46 16.23 -3.39
N THR A 118 -18.24 16.49 -4.68
CA THR A 118 -16.94 16.91 -5.24
C THR A 118 -17.09 18.27 -5.87
N TYR A 119 -16.42 19.26 -5.29
CA TYR A 119 -16.33 20.59 -5.84
C TYR A 119 -15.04 20.75 -6.65
N ARG A 120 -15.14 21.28 -7.86
CA ARG A 120 -13.99 21.53 -8.75
C ARG A 120 -13.84 23.02 -8.98
N LYS A 121 -12.60 23.49 -9.14
CA LYS A 121 -12.32 24.91 -9.44
C LYS A 121 -12.78 25.30 -10.84
N GLN A 122 -12.81 24.34 -11.77
CA GLN A 122 -13.25 24.52 -13.15
C GLN A 122 -14.06 23.27 -13.55
N GLY A 123 -15.16 23.48 -14.28
CA GLY A 123 -16.07 22.40 -14.71
C GLY A 123 -17.14 22.02 -13.67
N PRO A 124 -18.00 21.03 -13.98
CA PRO A 124 -19.14 20.68 -13.15
C PRO A 124 -18.74 19.99 -11.84
N ASN A 125 -19.49 20.30 -10.80
CA ASN A 125 -19.44 19.60 -9.52
C ASN A 125 -20.18 18.26 -9.63
N SER A 126 -19.80 17.27 -8.83
CA SER A 126 -20.42 15.95 -8.91
C SER A 126 -20.84 15.43 -7.54
N VAL A 127 -21.97 14.75 -7.51
CA VAL A 127 -22.44 13.94 -6.38
C VAL A 127 -22.18 12.48 -6.70
N THR A 128 -21.67 11.72 -5.75
CA THR A 128 -21.48 10.28 -5.86
C THR A 128 -22.22 9.61 -4.71
N ILE A 129 -23.17 8.74 -5.03
CA ILE A 129 -23.89 7.91 -4.07
C ILE A 129 -23.28 6.51 -4.14
N THR A 130 -22.90 5.95 -3.01
CA THR A 130 -22.43 4.57 -2.91
C THR A 130 -23.35 3.81 -1.97
N ASP A 131 -23.85 2.67 -2.41
CA ASP A 131 -24.70 1.76 -1.63
C ASP A 131 -24.60 0.33 -2.21
N THR A 132 -25.42 -0.58 -1.72
CA THR A 132 -25.59 -1.93 -2.22
C THR A 132 -26.03 -1.96 -3.69
N PRO A 133 -25.70 -3.01 -4.46
CA PRO A 133 -26.10 -3.13 -5.86
C PRO A 133 -27.61 -3.01 -6.08
N THR A 134 -28.42 -3.55 -5.16
CA THR A 134 -29.88 -3.47 -5.21
C THR A 134 -30.37 -2.04 -5.12
N VAL A 135 -29.93 -1.28 -4.10
CA VAL A 135 -30.33 0.12 -3.92
C VAL A 135 -29.88 0.98 -5.12
N ILE A 136 -28.68 0.77 -5.65
CA ILE A 136 -28.20 1.50 -6.83
C ILE A 136 -29.02 1.15 -8.07
N ALA A 137 -29.44 -0.11 -8.24
CA ALA A 137 -30.33 -0.52 -9.33
C ALA A 137 -31.73 0.11 -9.19
N ASP A 138 -32.28 0.15 -7.98
CA ASP A 138 -33.57 0.79 -7.70
C ASP A 138 -33.54 2.29 -7.96
N ILE A 139 -32.47 2.98 -7.54
CA ILE A 139 -32.25 4.41 -7.87
C ILE A 139 -32.24 4.60 -9.38
N ARG A 140 -31.47 3.76 -10.11
CA ARG A 140 -31.40 3.84 -11.56
C ARG A 140 -32.75 3.60 -12.23
N GLY A 141 -33.48 2.57 -11.82
CA GLY A 141 -34.81 2.27 -12.36
C GLY A 141 -35.80 3.40 -12.10
N THR A 142 -35.72 4.05 -10.93
CA THR A 142 -36.53 5.23 -10.61
C THR A 142 -36.21 6.39 -11.57
N LEU A 143 -34.92 6.68 -11.81
CA LEU A 143 -34.52 7.72 -12.78
C LEU A 143 -34.99 7.39 -14.20
N GLU A 144 -34.82 6.14 -14.62
CA GLU A 144 -35.25 5.67 -15.95
C GLU A 144 -36.77 5.74 -16.12
N SER A 145 -37.54 5.59 -15.03
CA SER A 145 -39.01 5.73 -15.06
C SER A 145 -39.47 7.17 -15.29
N VAL A 146 -38.67 8.16 -14.88
CA VAL A 146 -38.96 9.59 -15.06
C VAL A 146 -38.50 10.09 -16.42
N ASN A 147 -37.24 9.81 -16.79
CA ASN A 147 -36.72 10.15 -18.11
C ASN A 147 -35.68 9.11 -18.56
N PRO A 148 -36.05 8.11 -19.39
CA PRO A 148 -35.15 7.04 -19.80
C PRO A 148 -34.01 7.53 -20.71
N THR A 149 -34.20 8.67 -21.37
CA THR A 149 -33.23 9.26 -22.31
C THR A 149 -32.22 10.19 -21.64
N ASN A 150 -32.59 10.83 -20.52
CA ASN A 150 -31.73 11.78 -19.83
C ASN A 150 -31.83 11.63 -18.30
N LEU A 151 -30.95 10.81 -17.74
CA LEU A 151 -30.91 10.53 -16.30
C LEU A 151 -30.50 11.73 -15.44
N LEU A 152 -29.76 12.70 -16.02
CA LEU A 152 -29.40 13.93 -15.28
C LEU A 152 -30.62 14.83 -15.09
N ASP A 153 -31.43 14.96 -16.13
CA ASP A 153 -32.70 15.67 -16.07
C ASP A 153 -33.64 14.99 -15.08
N ALA A 154 -33.85 13.67 -15.21
CA ALA A 154 -34.62 12.88 -14.24
C ALA A 154 -34.14 13.07 -12.78
N ALA A 155 -32.82 13.02 -12.55
CA ALA A 155 -32.27 13.19 -11.21
C ALA A 155 -32.53 14.61 -10.69
N THR A 156 -32.44 15.62 -11.55
CA THR A 156 -32.70 17.02 -11.19
C THR A 156 -34.18 17.22 -10.84
N THR A 157 -35.10 16.65 -11.64
CA THR A 157 -36.54 16.68 -11.39
C THR A 157 -36.91 16.02 -10.07
N ILE A 158 -36.35 14.85 -9.76
CA ILE A 158 -36.67 14.15 -8.50
C ILE A 158 -36.06 14.85 -7.29
N LEU A 159 -34.78 15.25 -7.37
CA LEU A 159 -34.06 15.81 -6.23
C LEU A 159 -34.46 17.26 -5.91
N LEU A 160 -34.85 18.04 -6.92
CA LEU A 160 -35.21 19.46 -6.77
C LEU A 160 -36.71 19.74 -6.94
N GLY A 161 -37.45 18.87 -7.61
CA GLY A 161 -38.88 19.06 -7.91
C GLY A 161 -39.84 18.52 -6.83
N GLY A 162 -39.33 17.91 -5.75
CA GLY A 162 -40.13 17.36 -4.65
C GLY A 162 -40.65 18.38 -3.62
N ASN A 163 -40.74 19.67 -3.96
CA ASN A 163 -41.24 20.71 -3.05
C ASN A 163 -42.16 21.70 -3.79
N THR A 164 -43.44 21.33 -3.91
CA THR A 164 -44.62 22.21 -3.83
C THR A 164 -45.80 21.40 -3.37
#